data_AF-A0AAT9FPS2-F1
#
_entry.id   AF-A0AAT9FPS2-F1
#
_cell.length_a   1.000
_cell.length_b   1.000
_cell.length_c   1.000
_cell.angle_alpha   90.00
_cell.angle_beta   90.00
_cell.angle_gamma   90.00
#
_symmetry.space_group_name_H-M   'P 1'
#
loop_
_entity.id
_entity.type
_entity.pdbx_description
1 polymer ?
#
loop_
_entity_poly.entity_id
_entity_poly.type
_entity_poly.pdbx_seq_one_letter_code
_entity_poly.pdbx_strand_id
1 'polypeptide(L)'
;MKSIMTLMTSVLGLLALASFSQADELSDVQGKLFPLKKEYRKFLPKIDRFNNPKWKEANMASIKASAAVGKMIDTHPDLEELRQKKAKASAAYQEARKGDNKELTAKLQREAQDASGALHREGFKLQEVKDLQAASIEARRKVEAIQYDMVAALGGEAKEVAEKLRALEIRYRELLAAKEKK
;
A
#
# COMPACT_ATOMS: atom_id res chain seq x y z
N MET A 1 -16.69 25.48 48.16
CA MET A 1 -16.55 25.56 46.69
C MET A 1 -15.20 24.98 46.27
N LYS A 2 -15.14 23.65 46.05
CA LYS A 2 -14.03 22.91 45.42
C LYS A 2 -14.71 22.08 44.34
N SER A 3 -14.50 22.33 43.06
CA SER A 3 -13.54 21.60 42.20
C SER A 3 -14.25 21.19 40.90
N ILE A 4 -14.66 22.17 40.10
CA ILE A 4 -14.96 21.93 38.67
C ILE A 4 -13.63 21.94 37.87
N MET A 5 -12.62 22.67 38.33
CA MET A 5 -11.27 22.71 37.73
C MET A 5 -10.53 21.36 37.78
N THR A 6 -10.79 20.51 38.78
CA THR A 6 -10.13 19.20 38.91
C THR A 6 -10.71 18.15 37.95
N LEU A 7 -11.97 18.30 37.52
CA LEU A 7 -12.61 17.36 36.60
C LEU A 7 -12.15 17.55 35.14
N MET A 8 -11.86 18.80 34.74
CA MET A 8 -11.37 19.12 33.39
C MET A 8 -9.90 18.74 33.18
N THR A 9 -9.10 18.71 34.24
CA THR A 9 -7.68 18.29 34.18
C THR A 9 -7.51 16.77 34.16
N SER A 10 -8.39 16.01 34.81
CA SER A 10 -8.36 14.53 34.75
C SER A 10 -8.79 13.99 33.38
N VAL A 11 -9.74 14.64 32.71
CA VAL A 11 -10.20 14.22 31.36
C VAL A 11 -9.14 14.50 30.29
N LEU A 12 -8.44 15.64 30.35
CA LEU A 12 -7.31 15.92 29.45
C LEU A 12 -6.13 14.95 29.66
N GLY A 13 -5.83 14.56 30.90
CA GLY A 13 -4.75 13.62 31.20
C GLY A 13 -5.00 12.19 30.69
N LEU A 14 -6.25 11.71 30.77
CA LEU A 14 -6.68 10.42 30.22
C LEU A 14 -6.68 10.40 28.68
N LEU A 15 -7.08 11.50 28.05
CA LEU A 15 -7.03 11.66 26.58
C LEU A 15 -5.60 11.71 26.04
N ALA A 16 -4.67 12.31 26.78
CA ALA A 16 -3.26 12.31 26.43
C ALA A 16 -2.65 10.90 26.56
N LEU A 17 -2.81 10.23 27.71
CA LEU A 17 -2.28 8.88 27.94
C LEU A 17 -2.84 7.82 26.98
N ALA A 18 -4.13 7.88 26.63
CA ALA A 18 -4.73 6.99 25.65
C ALA A 18 -4.22 7.23 24.22
N SER A 19 -3.79 8.46 23.91
CA SER A 19 -3.23 8.81 22.60
C SER A 19 -1.75 8.43 22.48
N PHE A 20 -0.98 8.51 23.57
CA PHE A 20 0.38 7.97 23.63
C PHE A 20 0.39 6.43 23.55
N SER A 21 -0.48 5.74 24.31
CA SER A 21 -0.60 4.27 24.28
C SER A 21 -0.93 3.70 22.90
N GLN A 22 -1.73 4.41 22.09
CA GLN A 22 -2.14 3.95 20.77
C GLN A 22 -1.06 4.19 19.70
N ALA A 23 -0.32 5.30 19.80
CA ALA A 23 0.80 5.59 18.90
C ALA A 23 1.99 4.64 19.14
N ASP A 24 2.28 4.35 20.41
CA ASP A 24 3.29 3.38 20.80
C ASP A 24 2.91 1.96 20.34
N GLU A 25 1.64 1.56 20.53
CA GLU A 25 1.16 0.27 20.05
C GLU A 25 1.21 0.13 18.51
N LEU A 26 0.87 1.20 17.77
CA LEU A 26 0.96 1.20 16.32
C LEU A 26 2.41 0.99 15.85
N SER A 27 3.36 1.68 16.49
CA SER A 27 4.79 1.54 16.23
C SER A 27 5.27 0.11 16.51
N ASP A 28 4.87 -0.47 17.64
CA ASP A 28 5.22 -1.83 18.04
C ASP A 28 4.68 -2.88 17.08
N VAL A 29 3.41 -2.76 16.68
CA VAL A 29 2.79 -3.65 15.70
C VAL A 29 3.51 -3.53 14.35
N GLN A 30 3.84 -2.31 13.92
CA GLN A 30 4.59 -2.08 12.69
C GLN A 30 5.99 -2.69 12.75
N GLY A 31 6.69 -2.57 13.88
CA GLY A 31 8.00 -3.18 14.12
C GLY A 31 7.98 -4.71 14.04
N LYS A 32 6.87 -5.34 14.45
CA LYS A 32 6.67 -6.80 14.38
C LYS A 32 6.23 -7.30 12.99
N LEU A 33 5.52 -6.47 12.21
CA LEU A 33 5.02 -6.86 10.89
C LEU A 33 6.14 -7.14 9.88
N PHE A 34 7.17 -6.29 9.81
CA PHE A 34 8.25 -6.45 8.82
C PHE A 34 9.04 -7.76 8.94
N PRO A 35 9.61 -8.14 10.11
CA PRO A 35 10.32 -9.41 10.25
C PRO A 35 9.41 -10.61 9.99
N LEU A 36 8.17 -10.57 10.48
CA LEU A 36 7.22 -11.67 10.27
C LEU A 36 6.81 -11.82 8.80
N LYS A 37 6.69 -10.72 8.04
CA LYS A 37 6.51 -10.77 6.58
C LYS A 37 7.70 -11.40 5.87
N LYS A 38 8.92 -11.18 6.36
CA LYS A 38 10.13 -11.82 5.78
C LYS A 38 10.12 -13.32 6.03
N GLU A 39 9.72 -13.77 7.21
CA GLU A 39 9.56 -15.19 7.53
C GLU A 39 8.44 -15.82 6.70
N TYR A 40 7.28 -15.18 6.65
CA TYR A 40 6.13 -15.63 5.86
C TYR A 40 6.47 -15.88 4.38
N ARG A 41 7.29 -15.01 3.78
CA ARG A 41 7.72 -15.16 2.36
C ARG A 41 8.44 -16.47 2.07
N LYS A 42 9.07 -17.11 3.06
CA LYS A 42 9.74 -18.42 2.89
C LYS A 42 8.76 -19.54 2.55
N PHE A 43 7.48 -19.38 2.90
CA PHE A 43 6.44 -20.38 2.67
C PHE A 43 5.68 -20.17 1.35
N LEU A 44 5.74 -18.97 0.75
CA LEU A 44 5.03 -18.66 -0.50
C LEU A 44 5.42 -19.54 -1.70
N PRO A 45 6.67 -20.00 -1.87
CA PRO A 45 7.02 -20.94 -2.93
C PRO A 45 6.46 -22.36 -2.71
N LYS A 46 6.05 -22.69 -1.48
CA LYS A 46 5.57 -24.03 -1.10
C LYS A 46 4.07 -24.21 -1.32
N ILE A 47 3.34 -23.14 -1.64
CA ILE A 47 1.91 -23.18 -1.92
C ILE A 47 1.63 -23.20 -3.42
N ASP A 48 0.73 -24.08 -3.85
CA ASP A 48 0.29 -24.15 -5.24
C ASP A 48 -0.85 -23.16 -5.50
N ARG A 49 -0.48 -21.89 -5.66
CA ARG A 49 -1.43 -20.79 -5.93
C ARG A 49 -2.10 -20.91 -7.28
N PHE A 50 -1.39 -21.45 -8.27
CA PHE A 50 -1.88 -21.50 -9.64
C PHE A 50 -2.96 -22.57 -9.81
N ASN A 51 -2.97 -23.63 -9.00
CA ASN A 51 -4.06 -24.60 -9.04
C ASN A 51 -5.22 -24.28 -8.09
N ASN A 52 -5.17 -23.16 -7.35
CA ASN A 52 -6.27 -22.70 -6.51
C ASN A 52 -7.22 -21.76 -7.27
N PRO A 53 -8.47 -22.16 -7.57
CA PRO A 53 -9.40 -21.35 -8.36
C PRO A 53 -9.83 -20.07 -7.64
N LYS A 54 -10.02 -20.11 -6.31
CA LYS A 54 -10.37 -18.92 -5.50
C LYS A 54 -9.24 -17.89 -5.55
N TRP A 55 -7.99 -18.36 -5.46
CA TRP A 55 -6.83 -17.48 -5.56
C TRP A 55 -6.74 -16.84 -6.95
N LYS A 56 -6.91 -17.63 -8.02
CA LYS A 56 -6.91 -17.13 -9.41
C LYS A 56 -7.95 -16.03 -9.61
N GLU A 57 -9.19 -16.27 -9.21
CA GLU A 57 -10.29 -15.30 -9.32
C GLU A 57 -10.00 -14.00 -8.56
N ALA A 58 -9.63 -14.11 -7.28
CA ALA A 58 -9.28 -12.95 -6.47
C ALA A 58 -8.08 -12.19 -7.03
N ASN A 59 -7.07 -12.89 -7.54
CA ASN A 59 -5.87 -12.29 -8.11
C ASN A 59 -6.18 -11.54 -9.42
N MET A 60 -7.03 -12.11 -10.29
CA MET A 60 -7.51 -11.40 -11.48
C MET A 60 -8.30 -10.14 -11.11
N ALA A 61 -9.18 -10.22 -10.12
CA ALA A 61 -9.92 -9.05 -9.63
C ALA A 61 -8.97 -7.98 -9.08
N SER A 62 -7.94 -8.37 -8.33
CA SER A 62 -6.91 -7.45 -7.81
C SER A 62 -6.10 -6.79 -8.93
N ILE A 63 -5.70 -7.55 -9.96
CA ILE A 63 -5.01 -7.00 -11.14
C ILE A 63 -5.90 -6.00 -11.87
N LYS A 64 -7.18 -6.34 -12.11
CA LYS A 64 -8.14 -5.47 -12.78
C LYS A 64 -8.35 -4.16 -11.99
N ALA A 65 -8.49 -4.25 -10.66
CA ALA A 65 -8.64 -3.07 -9.81
C ALA A 65 -7.39 -2.18 -9.83
N SER A 66 -6.19 -2.76 -9.78
CA SER A 66 -4.93 -2.00 -9.92
C SER A 66 -4.79 -1.35 -11.29
N ALA A 67 -5.21 -2.04 -12.36
CA ALA A 67 -5.18 -1.50 -13.71
C ALA A 67 -6.16 -0.33 -13.88
N ALA A 68 -7.31 -0.36 -13.20
CA ALA A 68 -8.26 0.74 -13.20
C ALA A 68 -7.68 2.03 -12.61
N VAL A 69 -6.89 1.93 -11.53
CA VAL A 69 -6.15 3.07 -10.95
C VAL A 69 -5.22 3.70 -11.98
N GLY A 70 -4.37 2.88 -12.63
CA GLY A 70 -3.45 3.35 -13.66
C GLY A 70 -4.18 3.98 -14.84
N LYS A 71 -5.23 3.33 -15.34
CA LYS A 71 -6.06 3.84 -16.43
C LYS A 71 -6.67 5.20 -16.07
N MET A 72 -7.19 5.36 -14.86
CA MET A 72 -7.77 6.64 -14.44
C MET A 72 -6.73 7.76 -14.51
N ILE A 73 -5.52 7.56 -13.99
CA ILE A 73 -4.41 8.52 -14.09
C ILE A 73 -4.06 8.80 -15.58
N ASP A 74 -4.04 7.76 -16.40
CA ASP A 74 -3.70 7.87 -17.82
C ASP A 74 -4.83 8.47 -18.69
N THR A 75 -6.07 8.61 -18.18
CA THR A 75 -7.19 9.17 -18.95
C THR A 75 -7.85 10.41 -18.34
N HIS A 76 -7.58 10.75 -17.07
CA HIS A 76 -8.19 11.90 -16.41
C HIS A 76 -7.86 13.22 -17.11
N PRO A 77 -8.82 14.09 -17.43
CA PRO A 77 -8.59 15.32 -18.21
C PRO A 77 -7.62 16.28 -17.52
N ASP A 78 -7.73 16.45 -16.20
CA ASP A 78 -6.87 17.38 -15.43
C ASP A 78 -5.37 17.00 -15.44
N LEU A 79 -5.02 15.80 -15.92
CA LEU A 79 -3.65 15.32 -15.99
C LEU A 79 -3.08 15.39 -17.41
N GLU A 80 -3.81 15.94 -18.39
CA GLU A 80 -3.42 15.95 -19.80
C GLU A 80 -2.05 16.60 -20.03
N GLU A 81 -1.78 17.77 -19.44
CA GLU A 81 -0.48 18.43 -19.59
C GLU A 81 0.68 17.56 -19.07
N LEU A 82 0.46 16.87 -17.94
CA LEU A 82 1.45 15.97 -17.36
C LEU A 82 1.66 14.71 -18.23
N ARG A 83 0.59 14.19 -18.85
CA ARG A 83 0.71 13.09 -19.81
C ARG A 83 1.51 13.49 -21.03
N GLN A 84 1.25 14.67 -21.59
CA GLN A 84 2.02 15.20 -22.72
C GLN A 84 3.49 15.39 -22.35
N LYS A 85 3.78 15.91 -21.14
CA LYS A 85 5.15 16.04 -20.63
C LYS A 85 5.84 14.68 -20.49
N LYS A 86 5.16 13.68 -19.92
CA LYS A 86 5.66 12.29 -19.82
C LYS A 86 5.93 11.71 -21.19
N ALA A 87 5.03 11.88 -22.15
CA ALA A 87 5.18 11.38 -23.52
C ALA A 87 6.39 12.01 -24.22
N LYS A 88 6.54 13.34 -24.14
CA LYS A 88 7.69 14.08 -24.70
C LYS A 88 9.02 13.64 -24.09
N ALA A 89 9.10 13.56 -22.76
CA ALA A 89 10.32 13.13 -22.06
C ALA A 89 10.68 11.66 -22.37
N SER A 90 9.67 10.78 -22.45
CA SER A 90 9.88 9.38 -22.80
C SER A 90 10.37 9.24 -24.24
N ALA A 91 9.80 9.97 -25.19
CA ALA A 91 10.25 9.97 -26.58
C ALA A 91 11.71 10.46 -26.71
N ALA A 92 12.06 11.57 -26.04
CA ALA A 92 13.42 12.09 -26.02
C ALA A 92 14.42 11.06 -25.46
N TYR A 93 14.07 10.38 -24.37
CA TYR A 93 14.88 9.29 -23.82
C TYR A 93 15.04 8.12 -24.79
N GLN A 94 13.97 7.67 -25.45
CA GLN A 94 14.04 6.57 -26.41
C GLN A 94 14.90 6.92 -27.63
N GLU A 95 14.84 8.15 -28.13
CA GLU A 95 15.74 8.60 -29.21
C GLU A 95 17.20 8.67 -28.74
N ALA A 96 17.46 9.24 -27.57
CA ALA A 96 18.81 9.30 -27.02
C ALA A 96 19.42 7.92 -26.70
N ARG A 97 18.59 6.91 -26.46
CA ARG A 97 19.03 5.53 -26.24
C ARG A 97 19.54 4.85 -27.52
N LYS A 98 19.20 5.37 -28.71
CA LYS A 98 19.71 4.86 -30.00
C LYS A 98 21.10 5.40 -30.35
N GLY A 99 21.56 6.45 -29.66
CA GLY A 99 22.89 7.03 -29.85
C GLY A 99 23.90 6.59 -28.79
N ASP A 100 25.14 7.06 -28.93
CA ASP A 100 26.26 6.67 -28.06
C ASP A 100 26.53 7.63 -26.89
N ASN A 101 25.76 8.72 -26.78
CA ASN A 101 25.96 9.73 -25.73
C ASN A 101 25.36 9.30 -24.38
N LYS A 102 26.12 8.53 -23.60
CA LYS A 102 25.73 8.00 -22.29
C LYS A 102 25.28 9.06 -21.29
N GLU A 103 25.92 10.23 -21.28
CA GLU A 103 25.56 11.31 -20.35
C GLU A 103 24.19 11.89 -20.68
N LEU A 104 23.93 12.14 -21.97
CA LEU A 104 22.63 12.60 -22.45
C LEU A 104 21.54 11.56 -22.18
N THR A 105 21.81 10.28 -22.47
CA THR A 105 20.86 9.18 -22.20
C THR A 105 20.50 9.12 -20.71
N ALA A 106 21.49 9.22 -19.80
CA ALA A 106 21.26 9.20 -18.36
C ALA A 106 20.46 10.41 -17.87
N LYS A 107 20.74 11.61 -18.42
CA LYS A 107 19.97 12.83 -18.12
C LYS A 107 18.51 12.66 -18.53
N LEU A 108 18.26 12.25 -19.77
CA LEU A 108 16.91 12.09 -20.30
C LEU A 108 16.14 10.93 -19.62
N GLN A 109 16.83 9.90 -19.16
CA GLN A 109 16.23 8.85 -18.33
C GLN A 109 15.66 9.43 -17.04
N ARG A 110 16.42 10.28 -16.33
CA ARG A 110 15.95 10.95 -15.11
C ARG A 110 14.77 11.86 -15.40
N GLU A 111 14.83 12.66 -16.47
CA GLU A 111 13.73 13.53 -16.87
C GLU A 111 12.44 12.74 -17.19
N ALA A 112 12.56 11.59 -17.86
CA ALA A 112 11.42 10.71 -18.12
C ALA A 112 10.85 10.10 -16.82
N GLN A 113 11.71 9.70 -15.88
CA GLN A 113 11.30 9.20 -14.56
C GLN A 113 10.60 10.28 -13.73
N ASP A 114 11.14 11.51 -13.73
CA ASP A 114 10.58 12.64 -13.00
C ASP A 114 9.21 13.04 -13.57
N ALA A 115 9.07 13.06 -14.90
CA ALA A 115 7.79 13.33 -15.56
C ALA A 115 6.75 12.24 -15.24
N SER A 116 7.14 10.96 -15.26
CA SER A 116 6.28 9.86 -14.85
C SER A 116 5.89 9.97 -13.36
N GLY A 117 6.86 10.28 -12.50
CA GLY A 117 6.63 10.46 -11.07
C GLY A 117 5.69 11.63 -10.77
N ALA A 118 5.82 12.75 -11.49
CA ALA A 118 4.93 13.89 -11.37
C ALA A 118 3.49 13.53 -11.75
N LEU A 119 3.29 12.86 -12.88
CA LEU A 119 1.96 12.39 -13.31
C LEU A 119 1.30 11.52 -12.23
N HIS A 120 2.01 10.54 -11.69
CA HIS A 120 1.45 9.68 -10.64
C HIS A 120 1.19 10.43 -9.34
N ARG A 121 2.12 11.30 -8.89
CA ARG A 121 1.94 12.08 -7.65
C ARG A 121 0.70 12.97 -7.71
N GLU A 122 0.47 13.66 -8.83
CA GLU A 122 -0.74 14.48 -9.00
C GLU A 122 -1.97 13.60 -9.20
N GLY A 123 -1.87 12.50 -9.96
CA GLY A 123 -2.97 11.57 -10.15
C GLY A 123 -3.47 10.95 -8.85
N PHE A 124 -2.59 10.55 -7.93
CA PHE A 124 -2.99 10.01 -6.63
C PHE A 124 -3.64 11.03 -5.68
N LYS A 125 -3.65 12.33 -6.02
CA LYS A 125 -4.40 13.34 -5.25
C LYS A 125 -5.88 13.37 -5.62
N LEU A 126 -6.23 12.95 -6.83
CA LEU A 126 -7.60 12.94 -7.35
C LEU A 126 -8.48 11.99 -6.55
N GLN A 127 -9.71 12.42 -6.22
CA GLN A 127 -10.62 11.63 -5.39
C GLN A 127 -11.00 10.30 -6.06
N GLU A 128 -11.31 10.32 -7.36
CA GLU A 128 -11.65 9.13 -8.13
C GLU A 128 -10.52 8.08 -8.12
N VAL A 129 -9.26 8.54 -8.17
CA VAL A 129 -8.09 7.67 -8.08
C VAL A 129 -7.93 7.10 -6.68
N LYS A 130 -8.18 7.90 -5.62
CA LYS A 130 -8.17 7.41 -4.23
C LYS A 130 -9.24 6.35 -3.98
N ASP A 131 -10.44 6.53 -4.53
CA ASP A 131 -11.54 5.57 -4.39
C ASP A 131 -11.20 4.25 -5.09
N LEU A 132 -10.66 4.32 -6.31
CA LEU A 132 -10.15 3.15 -7.03
C LEU A 132 -8.98 2.48 -6.31
N GLN A 133 -8.10 3.27 -5.68
CA GLN A 133 -6.99 2.75 -4.88
C GLN A 133 -7.49 2.00 -3.65
N ALA A 134 -8.51 2.53 -2.95
CA ALA A 134 -9.13 1.85 -1.81
C ALA A 134 -9.73 0.50 -2.23
N ALA A 135 -10.45 0.47 -3.35
CA ALA A 135 -11.00 -0.77 -3.93
C ALA A 135 -9.89 -1.76 -4.34
N SER A 136 -8.80 -1.26 -4.92
CA SER A 136 -7.63 -2.08 -5.28
C SER A 136 -6.96 -2.70 -4.06
N ILE A 137 -6.81 -1.94 -2.97
CA ILE A 137 -6.30 -2.44 -1.69
C ILE A 137 -7.22 -3.52 -1.12
N GLU A 138 -8.54 -3.34 -1.17
CA GLU A 138 -9.48 -4.36 -0.71
C GLU A 138 -9.41 -5.65 -1.56
N ALA A 139 -9.33 -5.52 -2.88
CA ALA A 139 -9.17 -6.67 -3.77
C ALA A 139 -7.86 -7.42 -3.46
N ARG A 140 -6.76 -6.68 -3.20
CA ARG A 140 -5.49 -7.29 -2.81
C ARG A 140 -5.57 -8.03 -1.47
N ARG A 141 -6.32 -7.50 -0.50
CA ARG A 141 -6.54 -8.15 0.80
C ARG A 141 -7.24 -9.50 0.65
N LYS A 142 -8.17 -9.64 -0.30
CA LYS A 142 -8.83 -10.93 -0.59
C LYS A 142 -7.82 -11.98 -1.09
N VAL A 143 -6.88 -11.56 -1.95
CA VAL A 143 -5.78 -12.42 -2.41
C VAL A 143 -4.90 -12.86 -1.24
N GLU A 144 -4.52 -11.92 -0.37
CA GLU A 144 -3.66 -12.19 0.79
C GLU A 144 -4.33 -13.09 1.81
N ALA A 145 -5.63 -12.90 2.08
CA ALA A 145 -6.41 -13.77 2.95
C ALA A 145 -6.36 -15.24 2.47
N ILE A 146 -6.59 -15.48 1.18
CA ILE A 146 -6.50 -16.81 0.58
C ILE A 146 -5.07 -17.35 0.68
N GLN A 147 -4.05 -16.52 0.44
CA GLN A 147 -2.65 -16.95 0.59
C GLN A 147 -2.32 -17.36 2.01
N TYR A 148 -2.81 -16.62 3.01
CA TYR A 148 -2.63 -16.99 4.41
C TYR A 148 -3.28 -18.34 4.73
N ASP A 149 -4.48 -18.63 4.22
CA ASP A 149 -5.12 -19.94 4.41
C ASP A 149 -4.30 -21.07 3.76
N MET A 150 -3.78 -20.81 2.55
CA MET A 150 -2.94 -21.78 1.85
C MET A 150 -1.61 -22.04 2.57
N VAL A 151 -0.97 -21.01 3.13
CA VAL A 151 0.25 -21.17 3.92
C VAL A 151 -0.05 -21.87 5.23
N ALA A 152 -1.18 -21.54 5.88
CA ALA A 152 -1.59 -22.19 7.12
C ALA A 152 -1.88 -23.68 6.93
N ALA A 153 -2.39 -24.07 5.76
CA ALA A 153 -2.60 -25.48 5.40
C ALA A 153 -1.30 -26.30 5.30
N LEU A 154 -0.12 -25.66 5.19
CA LEU A 154 1.17 -26.37 5.26
C LEU A 154 1.49 -26.88 6.67
N GLY A 155 0.81 -26.38 7.71
CA GLY A 155 1.01 -26.78 9.10
C GLY A 155 2.30 -26.27 9.75
N GLY A 156 2.52 -26.67 11.00
CA GLY A 156 3.73 -26.32 11.78
C GLY A 156 4.02 -24.82 11.83
N GLU A 157 5.30 -24.47 11.65
CA GLU A 157 5.79 -23.08 11.64
C GLU A 157 5.04 -22.20 10.62
N ALA A 158 4.68 -22.74 9.46
CA ALA A 158 3.99 -21.99 8.41
C ALA A 158 2.62 -21.50 8.88
N LYS A 159 1.87 -22.36 9.61
CA LYS A 159 0.59 -22.02 10.22
C LYS A 159 0.73 -20.93 11.27
N GLU A 160 1.67 -21.09 12.19
CA GLU A 160 1.89 -20.10 13.24
C GLU A 160 2.25 -18.73 12.67
N VAL A 161 3.16 -18.69 11.69
CA VAL A 161 3.59 -17.45 11.05
C VAL A 161 2.43 -16.79 10.28
N ALA A 162 1.64 -17.57 9.54
CA ALA A 162 0.49 -17.04 8.80
C ALA A 162 -0.61 -16.47 9.72
N GLU A 163 -0.94 -17.17 10.80
CA GLU A 163 -1.95 -16.73 11.78
C GLU A 163 -1.49 -15.50 12.56
N LYS A 164 -0.25 -15.48 13.05
CA LYS A 164 0.34 -14.33 13.73
C LYS A 164 0.38 -13.10 12.81
N LEU A 165 0.75 -13.29 11.54
CA LEU A 165 0.83 -12.20 10.58
C LEU A 165 -0.55 -11.63 10.25
N ARG A 166 -1.54 -12.51 10.03
CA ARG A 166 -2.93 -12.11 9.82
C ARG A 166 -3.47 -11.30 11.02
N ALA A 167 -3.23 -11.77 12.24
CA ALA A 167 -3.66 -11.08 13.45
C ALA A 167 -3.02 -9.70 13.60
N LEU A 168 -1.70 -9.58 13.38
CA LEU A 168 -1.00 -8.29 13.42
C LEU A 168 -1.49 -7.32 12.33
N GLU A 169 -1.79 -7.82 11.13
CA GLU A 169 -2.33 -6.96 10.06
C GLU A 169 -3.75 -6.48 10.35
N ILE A 170 -4.58 -7.30 11.00
CA ILE A 170 -5.89 -6.87 11.49
C ILE A 170 -5.71 -5.77 12.53
N ARG A 171 -4.87 -6.02 13.55
CA ARG A 171 -4.62 -5.06 14.63
C ARG A 171 -4.06 -3.73 14.13
N TYR A 172 -3.11 -3.79 13.20
CA TYR A 172 -2.54 -2.60 12.57
C TYR A 172 -3.62 -1.73 11.90
N ARG A 173 -4.60 -2.35 11.22
CA ARG A 173 -5.69 -1.64 10.56
C ARG A 173 -6.69 -1.04 11.55
N GLU A 174 -7.00 -1.77 12.63
CA GLU A 174 -7.84 -1.23 13.71
C GLU A 174 -7.20 0.03 14.30
N LEU A 175 -5.89 0.00 14.56
CA LEU A 175 -5.14 1.12 15.10
C LEU A 175 -5.12 2.31 14.13
N LEU A 176 -4.93 2.08 12.83
CA LEU A 176 -5.03 3.11 11.80
C LEU A 176 -6.43 3.73 11.73
N ALA A 177 -7.48 2.91 11.66
CA ALA A 177 -8.86 3.38 11.58
C ALA A 177 -9.27 4.18 12.83
N ALA A 178 -8.77 3.79 14.00
CA ALA A 178 -9.00 4.54 15.24
C ALA A 178 -8.18 5.86 15.30
N LYS A 179 -7.08 5.97 14.56
CA LYS A 179 -6.32 7.22 14.42
C LYS A 179 -7.01 8.22 13.49
N GLU A 180 -7.64 7.76 12.41
CA GLU A 180 -8.34 8.60 11.43
C GLU A 180 -9.68 9.18 11.96
N LYS A 181 -10.23 8.61 13.04
CA LYS A 181 -11.47 9.07 13.70
C LYS A 181 -11.25 10.14 14.78
N LYS A 182 -9.99 10.51 15.08
CA LYS A 182 -9.60 11.56 16.02
C LYS A 182 -9.23 12.83 15.27
#